data_AF-A0A497PPK6-F1
#
_entry.id   AF-A0A497PPK6-F1
#
_cell.length_a   1.000
_cell.length_b   1.000
_cell.length_c   1.000
_cell.angle_alpha   90.00
_cell.angle_beta   90.00
_cell.angle_gamma   90.00
#
_symmetry.space_group_name_H-M   'P 1'
#
loop_
_entity.id
_entity.type
_entity.pdbx_description
1 polymer ?
#
loop_
_entity_poly.entity_id
_entity_poly.type
_entity_poly.pdbx_seq_one_letter_code
_entity_poly.pdbx_strand_id
1 'polypeptide(L)'
;MPKIAVVHLNGCERCAWQLLTVDKSSGIEILTHPLTSVSDDIDGADYVVITGYARKADEERIRNIASRGKKVILYGTCPYSGGIFGLMNQKGADVTPVVDMIDCSVVAGCPPSPDELVALISGKDLERTPLCKECSRAFSG
;
A
#
# COMPACT_ATOMS: atom_id res chain seq x y z
N MET A 1 2.91 14.59 -14.37
CA MET A 1 2.58 14.38 -12.95
C MET A 1 2.21 12.92 -12.80
N PRO A 2 2.88 12.16 -11.92
CA PRO A 2 2.53 10.75 -11.69
C PRO A 2 1.07 10.60 -11.28
N LYS A 3 0.37 9.68 -11.93
CA LYS A 3 -1.03 9.35 -11.68
C LYS A 3 -1.11 8.05 -10.89
N ILE A 4 -1.87 8.05 -9.81
CA ILE A 4 -2.09 6.87 -8.98
C ILE A 4 -3.54 6.44 -8.96
N ALA A 5 -3.76 5.14 -8.97
CA ALA A 5 -5.03 4.52 -8.63
C ALA A 5 -4.90 3.84 -7.27
N VAL A 6 -5.78 4.16 -6.33
CA VAL A 6 -5.80 3.50 -5.01
C VAL A 6 -6.80 2.37 -5.06
N VAL A 7 -6.37 1.16 -4.69
CA VAL A 7 -7.22 -0.02 -4.58
C VAL A 7 -7.23 -0.48 -3.13
N HIS A 8 -8.42 -0.63 -2.56
CA HIS A 8 -8.60 -1.28 -1.26
C HIS A 8 -9.04 -2.73 -1.45
N LEU A 9 -8.38 -3.64 -0.74
CA LEU A 9 -8.80 -5.03 -0.60
C LEU A 9 -9.70 -5.14 0.63
N ASN A 10 -9.20 -5.77 1.70
CA ASN A 10 -9.91 -5.96 2.95
C ASN A 10 -9.21 -5.23 4.11
N GLY A 11 -9.95 -4.89 5.18
CA GLY A 11 -9.36 -4.43 6.43
C GLY A 11 -10.02 -3.18 6.98
N CYS A 12 -9.23 -2.35 7.67
CA CYS A 12 -9.74 -1.19 8.41
C CYS A 12 -9.80 0.12 7.59
N GLU A 13 -9.48 0.07 6.29
CA GLU A 13 -9.44 1.22 5.36
C GLU A 13 -8.52 2.39 5.78
N ARG A 14 -7.87 2.35 6.95
CA ARG A 14 -7.12 3.49 7.49
C ARG A 14 -5.98 3.94 6.59
N CYS A 15 -5.37 3.01 5.86
CA CYS A 15 -4.37 3.31 4.85
C CYS A 15 -4.96 4.10 3.67
N ALA A 16 -6.15 3.75 3.19
CA ALA A 16 -6.85 4.52 2.15
C ALA A 16 -7.25 5.91 2.66
N TRP A 17 -7.79 6.02 3.88
CA TRP A 17 -8.06 7.31 4.50
C TRP A 17 -6.83 8.22 4.59
N GLN A 18 -5.68 7.64 4.96
CA GLN A 18 -4.43 8.38 5.05
C GLN A 18 -3.98 8.93 3.68
N LEU A 19 -4.30 8.25 2.58
CA LEU A 19 -3.97 8.71 1.22
C LEU A 19 -4.82 9.89 0.75
N LEU A 20 -5.95 10.20 1.40
CA LEU A 20 -6.72 11.42 1.10
C LEU A 20 -5.95 12.70 1.44
N THR A 21 -4.89 12.61 2.26
CA THR A 21 -4.02 13.75 2.55
C THR A 21 -2.97 13.97 1.46
N VAL A 22 -2.83 13.05 0.50
CA VAL A 22 -1.97 13.24 -0.67
C VAL A 22 -2.79 14.03 -1.69
N ASP A 23 -2.43 15.30 -1.86
CA ASP A 23 -3.10 16.19 -2.81
C ASP A 23 -2.16 16.62 -3.95
N LYS A 24 -2.67 17.48 -4.83
CA LYS A 24 -1.90 17.99 -5.98
C LYS A 24 -0.61 18.72 -5.58
N SER A 25 -0.54 19.29 -4.36
CA SER A 25 0.67 19.95 -3.87
C SER A 25 1.82 18.96 -3.61
N SER A 26 1.49 17.67 -3.43
CA SER A 26 2.46 16.57 -3.34
C SER A 26 3.06 16.18 -4.69
N GLY A 27 2.62 16.81 -5.79
CA GLY A 27 3.08 16.48 -7.14
C GLY A 27 2.56 15.13 -7.65
N ILE A 28 1.48 14.62 -7.07
CA ILE A 28 0.81 13.36 -7.43
C ILE A 28 -0.66 13.64 -7.73
N GLU A 29 -1.20 12.94 -8.73
CA GLU A 29 -2.62 12.96 -9.08
C GLU A 29 -3.28 11.65 -8.68
N ILE A 30 -4.35 11.70 -7.88
CA ILE A 30 -5.18 10.53 -7.58
C ILE A 30 -6.29 10.44 -8.63
N LEU A 31 -6.23 9.43 -9.49
CA LEU A 31 -7.24 9.17 -10.53
C LEU A 31 -8.50 8.52 -9.97
N THR A 32 -8.29 7.47 -9.17
CA THR A 32 -9.36 6.77 -8.47
C THR A 32 -8.96 6.50 -7.04
N HIS A 33 -9.95 6.57 -6.16
CA HIS A 33 -9.81 6.32 -4.75
C HIS A 33 -11.08 5.66 -4.20
N PRO A 34 -10.96 4.57 -3.41
CA PRO A 34 -12.11 3.75 -3.00
C PRO A 34 -13.14 4.50 -2.13
N LEU A 35 -12.72 5.59 -1.49
CA LEU A 35 -13.59 6.40 -0.62
C LEU A 35 -14.25 7.60 -1.32
N THR A 36 -13.80 7.98 -2.53
CA THR A 36 -14.28 9.22 -3.18
C THR A 36 -14.70 9.01 -4.64
N SER A 37 -14.30 7.90 -5.25
CA SER A 37 -14.59 7.58 -6.65
C SER A 37 -15.72 6.57 -6.74
N VAL A 38 -16.53 6.69 -7.79
CA VAL A 38 -17.62 5.74 -8.10
C VAL A 38 -17.08 4.53 -8.90
N SER A 39 -15.94 4.71 -9.58
CA SER A 39 -15.31 3.70 -10.43
C SER A 39 -13.93 3.33 -9.90
N ASP A 40 -13.63 2.03 -9.93
CA ASP A 40 -12.31 1.45 -9.61
C ASP A 40 -11.41 1.35 -10.87
N ASP A 41 -11.72 2.12 -11.92
CA ASP A 41 -10.94 2.09 -13.15
C ASP A 41 -9.52 2.60 -12.90
N ILE A 42 -8.55 1.74 -13.21
CA ILE A 42 -7.12 1.97 -13.04
C ILE A 42 -6.44 2.34 -14.36
N ASP A 43 -7.20 2.41 -15.45
CA ASP A 43 -6.67 2.77 -16.76
C ASP A 43 -6.18 4.23 -16.75
N GLY A 44 -4.98 4.44 -17.31
CA GLY A 44 -4.30 5.72 -17.27
C GLY A 44 -3.50 6.02 -15.99
N ALA A 45 -3.54 5.16 -14.96
CA ALA A 45 -2.63 5.28 -13.82
C ALA A 45 -1.19 4.88 -14.20
N ASP A 46 -0.20 5.53 -13.59
CA ASP A 46 1.21 5.13 -13.66
C ASP A 46 1.55 4.11 -12.57
N TYR A 47 0.95 4.29 -11.39
CA TYR A 47 1.09 3.41 -10.23
C TYR A 47 -0.26 2.93 -9.71
N VAL A 48 -0.32 1.69 -9.23
CA VAL A 48 -1.45 1.17 -8.48
C VAL A 48 -1.04 0.97 -7.03
N VAL A 49 -1.70 1.68 -6.12
CA VAL A 49 -1.44 1.64 -4.69
C VAL A 49 -2.45 0.71 -4.03
N ILE A 50 -1.99 -0.47 -3.62
CA ILE A 50 -2.83 -1.49 -2.97
C ILE A 50 -2.76 -1.32 -1.46
N THR A 51 -3.94 -1.26 -0.83
CA THR A 51 -4.09 -1.21 0.63
C THR A 51 -4.95 -2.37 1.12
N GLY A 52 -4.81 -2.71 2.40
CA GLY A 52 -5.57 -3.82 3.01
C GLY A 52 -4.94 -5.19 2.79
N TYR A 53 -5.46 -6.21 3.47
CA TYR A 53 -4.97 -7.58 3.35
C TYR A 53 -5.71 -8.33 2.23
N ALA A 54 -5.05 -9.32 1.63
CA ALA A 54 -5.63 -10.19 0.62
C ALA A 54 -6.03 -11.55 1.22
N ARG A 55 -6.97 -12.22 0.56
CA ARG A 55 -7.27 -13.64 0.70
C ARG A 55 -6.92 -14.36 -0.60
N LYS A 56 -7.01 -15.70 -0.62
CA LYS A 56 -6.78 -16.48 -1.86
C LYS A 56 -7.73 -16.07 -2.98
N ALA A 57 -8.97 -15.71 -2.63
CA ALA A 57 -9.97 -15.25 -3.59
C ALA A 57 -9.59 -13.93 -4.29
N ASP A 58 -8.69 -13.13 -3.71
CA ASP A 58 -8.23 -11.86 -4.30
C ASP A 58 -7.10 -12.05 -5.33
N GLU A 59 -6.50 -13.24 -5.41
CA GLU A 59 -5.28 -13.48 -6.21
C GLU A 59 -5.48 -13.15 -7.69
N GLU A 60 -6.59 -13.59 -8.29
CA GLU A 60 -6.90 -13.30 -9.70
C GLU A 60 -7.03 -11.79 -9.95
N ARG A 61 -7.70 -11.07 -9.04
CA ARG A 61 -7.85 -9.61 -9.11
C ARG A 61 -6.49 -8.92 -9.03
N ILE A 62 -5.64 -9.34 -8.10
CA ILE A 62 -4.30 -8.78 -7.89
C ILE A 62 -3.40 -9.04 -9.12
N ARG A 63 -3.44 -10.26 -9.67
CA ARG A 63 -2.69 -10.61 -10.88
C ARG A 63 -3.19 -9.83 -12.10
N ASN A 64 -4.51 -9.62 -12.23
CA ASN A 64 -5.07 -8.77 -13.29
C ASN A 64 -4.52 -7.34 -13.19
N ILE A 65 -4.54 -6.74 -11.99
CA ILE A 65 -3.99 -5.40 -11.74
C ILE A 65 -2.51 -5.33 -12.17
N ALA A 66 -1.69 -6.30 -11.74
CA ALA A 66 -0.27 -6.34 -12.08
C ALA A 66 -0.04 -6.56 -13.59
N SER A 67 -0.88 -7.35 -14.27
CA SER A 67 -0.76 -7.64 -15.70
C SER A 67 -1.00 -6.44 -16.61
N ARG A 68 -1.65 -5.36 -16.12
CA ARG A 68 -1.88 -4.12 -16.87
C ARG A 68 -0.63 -3.24 -17.03
N GLY A 69 0.56 -3.76 -16.69
CA GLY A 69 1.84 -3.10 -16.89
C GLY A 69 2.05 -1.87 -16.00
N LYS A 70 1.36 -1.81 -14.85
CA LYS A 70 1.44 -0.70 -13.90
C LYS A 70 2.38 -1.06 -12.75
N LYS A 71 3.14 -0.09 -12.26
CA LYS A 71 3.98 -0.31 -11.07
C LYS A 71 3.09 -0.45 -9.85
N VAL A 72 3.16 -1.58 -9.15
CA VAL A 72 2.34 -1.82 -7.96
C VAL A 72 3.11 -1.42 -6.70
N ILE A 73 2.45 -0.64 -5.84
CA ILE A 73 2.97 -0.24 -4.54
C ILE A 73 2.02 -0.77 -3.46
N LEU A 74 2.55 -1.56 -2.53
CA LEU A 74 1.83 -1.95 -1.32
C LEU A 74 1.95 -0.82 -0.29
N TYR A 75 0.83 -0.21 0.08
CA TYR A 75 0.78 0.85 1.07
C TYR A 75 0.12 0.33 2.35
N GLY A 76 0.97 -0.01 3.32
CA GLY A 76 0.59 -0.53 4.62
C GLY A 76 1.16 -1.91 4.93
N THR A 77 1.15 -2.28 6.21
CA THR A 77 1.60 -3.60 6.68
C THR A 77 0.64 -4.72 6.28
N CYS A 78 -0.67 -4.44 6.16
CA CYS A 78 -1.67 -5.44 5.79
C CYS A 78 -1.43 -6.09 4.41
N PRO A 79 -1.21 -5.34 3.31
CA PRO A 79 -0.91 -5.96 2.02
C PRO A 79 0.45 -6.65 1.99
N TYR A 80 1.42 -6.16 2.77
CA TYR A 80 2.77 -6.70 2.80
C TYR A 80 2.92 -8.00 3.61
N SER A 81 2.24 -8.14 4.75
CA SER A 81 2.43 -9.29 5.65
C SER A 81 1.13 -9.89 6.20
N GLY A 82 -0.03 -9.40 5.76
CA GLY A 82 -1.33 -9.71 6.35
C GLY A 82 -1.69 -8.82 7.56
N GLY A 83 -0.70 -8.14 8.15
CA GLY A 83 -0.92 -7.24 9.29
C GLY A 83 -1.61 -7.91 10.48
N ILE A 84 -2.43 -7.15 11.21
CA ILE A 84 -3.20 -7.69 12.35
C ILE A 84 -4.17 -8.80 11.91
N PHE A 85 -4.67 -8.74 10.68
CA PHE A 85 -5.63 -9.69 10.12
C PHE A 85 -4.99 -11.06 9.82
N GLY A 86 -3.67 -11.12 9.61
CA GLY A 86 -2.94 -12.37 9.48
C GLY A 86 -3.10 -13.31 10.69
N LEU A 87 -3.41 -12.77 11.88
CA LEU A 87 -3.68 -13.57 13.08
C LEU A 87 -4.92 -14.48 12.93
N MET A 88 -5.88 -14.11 12.06
CA MET A 88 -7.08 -14.93 11.80
C MET A 88 -6.72 -16.29 11.20
N ASN A 89 -5.54 -16.45 10.60
CA ASN A 89 -5.08 -17.72 10.05
C ASN A 89 -4.94 -18.80 11.14
N GLN A 90 -4.76 -18.42 12.41
CA GLN A 90 -4.80 -19.36 13.55
C GLN A 90 -6.16 -20.03 13.75
N LYS A 91 -7.22 -19.45 13.16
CA LYS A 91 -8.60 -19.96 13.18
C LYS A 91 -9.05 -20.45 11.80
N GLY A 92 -8.12 -20.70 10.89
CA GLY A 92 -8.41 -21.27 9.57
C GLY A 92 -8.83 -20.25 8.50
N ALA A 93 -8.63 -18.95 8.74
CA ALA A 93 -8.69 -17.98 7.65
C ALA A 93 -7.52 -18.17 6.66
N ASP A 94 -7.62 -17.52 5.49
CA ASP A 94 -6.70 -17.65 4.37
C ASP A 94 -6.06 -16.31 3.98
N VAL A 95 -5.74 -15.47 4.97
CA VAL A 95 -5.05 -14.21 4.73
C VAL A 95 -3.69 -14.48 4.12
N THR A 96 -3.45 -13.91 2.95
CA THR A 96 -2.25 -14.14 2.14
C THR A 96 -1.59 -12.78 1.84
N PRO A 97 -0.27 -12.63 2.07
CA PRO A 97 0.46 -11.43 1.69
C PRO A 97 0.44 -11.21 0.16
N VAL A 98 0.24 -9.96 -0.27
CA VAL A 98 0.25 -9.59 -1.70
C VAL A 98 1.65 -9.69 -2.30
N VAL A 99 2.68 -9.46 -1.47
CA VAL A 99 4.09 -9.55 -1.88
C VAL A 99 4.48 -10.96 -2.37
N ASP A 100 3.76 -11.99 -1.96
CA ASP A 100 3.98 -13.37 -2.41
C ASP A 100 3.34 -13.65 -3.78
N MET A 101 2.51 -12.73 -4.30
CA MET A 101 1.72 -12.93 -5.52
C MET A 101 2.33 -12.24 -6.73
N ILE A 102 2.91 -11.05 -6.55
CA ILE A 102 3.33 -10.14 -7.62
C ILE A 102 4.60 -9.35 -7.23
N ASP A 103 5.35 -8.89 -8.24
CA ASP A 103 6.44 -7.94 -8.02
C ASP A 103 5.89 -6.55 -7.66
N CYS A 104 6.45 -5.92 -6.62
CA CYS A 104 5.93 -4.69 -6.07
C CYS A 104 6.95 -3.96 -5.19
N SER A 105 6.73 -2.65 -5.01
CA SER A 105 7.41 -1.84 -4.00
C SER A 105 6.55 -1.75 -2.73
N VAL A 106 7.18 -1.50 -1.57
CA VAL A 106 6.47 -1.56 -0.27
C VAL A 106 6.73 -0.31 0.58
N VAL A 107 5.65 0.38 0.93
CA VAL A 107 5.61 1.43 1.95
C VAL A 107 4.94 0.83 3.19
N ALA A 108 5.74 0.41 4.17
CA ALA A 108 5.26 -0.32 5.36
C ALA A 108 4.83 0.63 6.48
N GLY A 109 3.86 0.20 7.30
CA GLY A 109 3.28 1.00 8.38
C GLY A 109 1.79 0.69 8.57
N CYS A 110 1.21 1.07 9.70
CA CYS A 110 -0.20 0.78 10.01
C CYS A 110 -0.94 1.98 10.64
N PRO A 111 -1.20 3.07 9.88
CA PRO A 111 -0.79 3.29 8.48
C PRO A 111 0.64 3.84 8.35
N PRO A 112 1.25 3.76 7.15
CA PRO A 112 2.51 4.46 6.85
C PRO A 112 2.33 5.99 6.77
N SER A 113 3.45 6.70 6.67
CA SER A 113 3.44 8.13 6.31
C SER A 113 3.14 8.32 4.82
N PRO A 114 2.25 9.26 4.43
CA PRO A 114 2.05 9.67 3.04
C PRO A 114 3.35 10.12 2.35
N ASP A 115 4.24 10.76 3.09
CA ASP A 115 5.49 11.32 2.54
C ASP A 115 6.41 10.22 2.00
N GLU A 116 6.39 9.02 2.59
CA GLU A 116 7.14 7.88 2.07
C GLU A 116 6.61 7.41 0.72
N LEU A 117 5.28 7.44 0.51
CA LEU A 117 4.70 7.14 -0.79
C LEU A 117 5.13 8.18 -1.83
N VAL A 118 5.07 9.46 -1.45
CA VAL A 118 5.49 10.58 -2.32
C VAL A 118 6.96 10.45 -2.70
N ALA A 119 7.82 10.15 -1.72
CA ALA A 119 9.25 9.95 -1.91
C ALA A 119 9.53 8.79 -2.88
N LEU A 120 8.88 7.64 -2.67
CA LEU A 120 9.03 6.45 -3.51
C LEU A 120 8.61 6.73 -4.97
N ILE A 121 7.45 7.37 -5.17
CA ILE A 121 6.95 7.72 -6.52
C ILE A 121 7.87 8.74 -7.22
N SER A 122 8.50 9.61 -6.44
CA SER A 122 9.49 10.58 -6.92
C SER A 122 10.86 9.94 -7.22
N GLY A 123 11.02 8.63 -7.03
CA GLY A 123 12.26 7.89 -7.29
C GLY A 123 13.31 8.04 -6.19
N LYS A 124 12.93 8.46 -4.98
CA LYS A 124 13.83 8.47 -3.82
C LYS A 124 13.81 7.10 -3.15
N ASP A 125 14.99 6.65 -2.74
CA ASP A 125 15.11 5.43 -1.94
C ASP A 125 14.54 5.64 -0.53
N LEU A 126 13.77 4.66 -0.07
CA LEU A 126 13.27 4.62 1.30
C LEU A 126 14.32 3.96 2.19
N GLU A 127 15.20 4.75 2.79
CA GLU A 127 16.12 4.24 3.80
C GLU A 127 15.33 3.80 5.05
N ARG A 128 15.38 2.51 5.35
CA ARG A 128 14.76 1.91 6.54
C ARG A 128 15.85 1.68 7.58
N THR A 129 15.80 2.40 8.69
CA THR A 129 16.64 2.09 9.85
C THR A 129 15.83 1.38 10.93
N PRO A 130 16.45 0.52 11.77
CA PRO A 130 15.78 -0.01 12.95
C PRO A 130 15.33 1.15 13.84
N LEU A 131 14.11 1.06 14.38
CA LEU A 131 13.52 2.11 15.22
C LEU A 131 14.43 2.56 16.37
N CYS A 132 15.27 1.67 16.90
CA CYS A 132 16.25 1.98 17.94
C CYS A 132 17.27 3.06 17.54
N LYS A 133 17.53 3.26 16.23
CA LYS A 133 18.43 4.32 15.74
C LYS A 133 17.77 5.70 15.70
N GLU A 134 16.45 5.74 15.55
CA GLU A 134 15.65 6.97 15.49
C GLU A 134 15.02 7.32 16.84
N CYS A 135 14.97 6.35 17.76
CA CYS A 135 14.33 6.50 19.06
C CYS A 135 15.08 7.51 19.93
N SER A 136 14.38 8.55 20.41
CA SER A 136 14.93 9.48 21.42
C SER A 136 15.26 8.80 22.76
N ARG A 137 14.80 7.57 22.98
CA ARG A 137 15.12 6.72 24.13
C ARG A 137 16.16 5.65 23.79
N ALA A 138 16.87 5.79 22.66
CA ALA A 138 17.94 4.88 22.30
C ALA A 138 18.95 4.80 23.45
N PHE A 139 19.28 3.57 23.86
CA PHE A 139 20.33 3.36 24.84
C PHE A 139 21.65 3.84 24.21
N SER A 140 22.14 4.97 24.71
CA SER A 140 23.55 5.33 24.57
C SER A 140 24.29 4.34 25.46
N GLY A 141 24.78 3.26 24.86
CA GLY A 141 25.73 2.37 25.52
C GLY A 141 26.97 3.13 25.96
#